data_AF-A0A9W8I7G2-F1
#
_entry.id   AF-A0A9W8I7G2-F1
#
_cell.length_a   1.000
_cell.length_b   1.000
_cell.length_c   1.000
_cell.angle_alpha   90.00
_cell.angle_beta   90.00
_cell.angle_gamma   90.00
#
_symmetry.space_group_name_H-M   'P 1'
#
loop_
_entity.id
_entity.type
_entity.pdbx_description
1 polymer ?
#
loop_
_entity_poly.entity_id
_entity_poly.type
_entity_poly.pdbx_seq_one_letter_code
_entity_poly.pdbx_strand_id
1 'polypeptide(L)'
;MDRILSIATSPNLVAEVVRDFIEQPSSTPHALFTLGRQIATTRLISKRAAEEFSVLQHVVLDANNARGALALAGGIALALKEHRRGEFVKWQRICKQLAAATKESVLGYKDRGGMLQVWAELIGTISAPNVSMLIDEAAASGNESGARVLEVLAQTSYADARRVANTIHAMAVSVLNGAEQRHTSAEEKGTGVVLRIAEALAQRFLVDDAYVGVGLSELWSLWVLVADSLACVHSGTLETGGRAGPLRFRNTSSLLIGFAMRQSSSALLDASVRQLFAVQQPCLRFLGASSSLGQQAVVGYARECTVLFYLDLLEHLVSRLQPHLVKSLVIPLAARYAEALNNMPEWYESAHALILAIMESATAMNKEMCLVTMELVPWYTQLLLDQFPSDGISAELLQIAFTAAVQSLTNGHSSRLATALAWDCVERLLKRVDDFRATGAVQNARRRELLGVVAEQLASLPPELLPALMREIDTRVDSDTDWALMKYAADTVQQIVLDKADLSRKPALSAWAWQLRARVNQHINSKL
;
A
#
# COMPACT_ATOMS: atom_id res chain seq x y z
N MET A 1 -38.56 -2.69 27.76
CA MET A 1 -39.93 -2.38 27.31
C MET A 1 -40.06 -2.40 25.79
N ASP A 2 -39.13 -1.75 25.06
CA ASP A 2 -39.13 -1.66 23.58
C ASP A 2 -39.16 -3.00 22.83
N ARG A 3 -38.62 -4.07 23.45
CA ARG A 3 -38.62 -5.42 22.86
C ARG A 3 -39.91 -6.22 23.11
N ILE A 4 -40.74 -5.82 24.08
CA ILE A 4 -42.00 -6.49 24.42
C ILE A 4 -43.15 -5.85 23.62
N LEU A 5 -43.11 -4.53 23.45
CA LEU A 5 -44.10 -3.78 22.68
C LEU A 5 -43.99 -3.98 21.16
N SER A 6 -42.82 -4.37 20.64
CA SER A 6 -42.61 -4.64 19.21
C SER A 6 -43.06 -6.05 18.77
N ILE A 7 -43.38 -6.95 19.71
CA ILE A 7 -43.71 -8.36 19.43
C ILE A 7 -45.18 -8.68 19.77
N ALA A 8 -45.85 -7.85 20.57
CA ALA A 8 -47.21 -8.13 21.06
C ALA A 8 -48.31 -7.60 20.11
N THR A 9 -48.91 -8.50 19.32
CA THR A 9 -50.07 -8.20 18.45
C THR A 9 -51.43 -8.41 19.14
N SER A 10 -51.45 -8.85 20.40
CA SER A 10 -52.68 -9.10 21.16
C SER A 10 -53.22 -7.81 21.81
N PRO A 11 -54.48 -7.40 21.55
CA PRO A 11 -55.10 -6.21 22.14
C PRO A 11 -55.09 -6.21 23.68
N ASN A 12 -55.14 -7.39 24.29
CA ASN A 12 -55.19 -7.57 25.74
C ASN A 12 -53.84 -7.28 26.41
N LEU A 13 -52.74 -7.60 25.75
CA LEU A 13 -51.39 -7.37 26.29
C LEU A 13 -51.02 -5.88 26.28
N VAL A 14 -51.46 -5.13 25.27
CA VAL A 14 -51.26 -3.68 25.20
C VAL A 14 -52.11 -2.96 26.25
N ALA A 15 -53.32 -3.45 26.53
CA ALA A 15 -54.17 -2.90 27.59
C ALA A 15 -53.61 -3.18 28.99
N GLU A 16 -53.00 -4.34 29.23
CA GLU A 16 -52.29 -4.65 30.48
C GLU A 16 -51.03 -3.81 30.66
N VAL A 17 -50.18 -3.70 29.63
CA VAL A 17 -48.94 -2.90 29.72
C VAL A 17 -49.22 -1.41 29.89
N VAL A 18 -50.29 -0.89 29.27
CA VAL A 18 -50.71 0.51 29.48
C VAL A 18 -51.29 0.70 30.89
N ARG A 19 -52.02 -0.27 31.43
CA ARG A 19 -52.55 -0.23 32.80
C ARG A 19 -51.43 -0.26 33.84
N ASP A 20 -50.48 -1.19 33.71
CA ASP A 20 -49.32 -1.30 34.59
C ASP A 20 -48.42 -0.04 34.55
N PHE A 21 -48.38 0.64 33.41
CA PHE A 21 -47.60 1.88 33.24
C PHE A 21 -48.31 3.11 33.83
N ILE A 22 -49.64 3.16 33.80
CA ILE A 22 -50.46 4.22 34.41
C ILE A 22 -50.50 4.07 35.93
N GLU A 23 -50.47 2.83 36.45
CA GLU A 23 -50.53 2.56 37.90
C GLU A 23 -49.19 2.81 38.62
N GLN A 24 -48.10 3.10 37.90
CA GLN A 24 -46.83 3.48 38.51
C GLN A 24 -46.82 4.96 38.95
N PRO A 25 -46.50 5.27 40.22
CA PRO A 25 -46.60 6.63 40.80
C PRO A 25 -45.58 7.64 40.25
N SER A 26 -44.70 7.23 39.34
CA SER A 26 -43.66 8.06 38.71
C SER A 26 -43.87 8.30 37.21
N SER A 27 -45.01 7.91 36.64
CA SER A 27 -45.29 8.09 35.21
C SER A 27 -45.64 9.56 34.91
N THR A 28 -44.77 10.26 34.19
CA THR A 28 -45.01 11.66 33.79
C THR A 28 -45.91 11.73 32.56
N PRO A 29 -46.75 12.77 32.38
CA PRO A 29 -47.65 12.92 31.23
C PRO A 29 -46.93 12.82 29.86
N HIS A 30 -45.65 13.20 29.81
CA HIS A 30 -44.83 13.13 28.61
C HIS A 30 -44.49 11.69 28.20
N ALA A 31 -44.29 10.78 29.16
CA ALA A 31 -44.03 9.37 28.90
C ALA A 31 -45.27 8.66 28.33
N LEU A 32 -46.46 8.99 28.85
CA LEU A 32 -47.74 8.47 28.34
C LEU A 32 -48.04 8.98 26.92
N PHE A 33 -47.73 10.24 26.63
CA PHE A 33 -47.89 10.80 25.27
C PHE A 33 -46.95 10.13 24.26
N THR A 34 -45.71 9.83 24.67
CA THR A 34 -44.71 9.16 23.83
C THR A 34 -45.13 7.71 23.53
N LEU A 35 -45.64 6.99 24.53
CA LEU A 35 -46.16 5.63 24.39
C LEU A 35 -47.40 5.60 23.48
N GLY A 36 -48.34 6.54 23.68
CA GLY A 36 -49.53 6.67 22.83
C GLY A 36 -49.19 6.98 21.37
N ARG A 37 -48.20 7.86 21.14
CA ARG A 37 -47.69 8.16 19.80
C ARG A 37 -47.06 6.92 19.17
N GLN A 38 -46.24 6.17 19.90
CA GLN A 38 -45.62 4.94 19.37
C GLN A 38 -46.68 3.89 19.00
N ILE A 39 -47.67 3.64 19.85
CA ILE A 39 -48.74 2.66 19.55
C ILE A 39 -49.56 3.08 18.32
N ALA A 40 -49.92 4.37 18.22
CA ALA A 40 -50.66 4.89 17.06
C ALA A 40 -49.84 4.78 15.77
N THR A 41 -48.54 5.11 15.82
CA THR A 41 -47.63 5.04 14.65
C THR A 41 -47.44 3.60 14.19
N THR A 42 -47.26 2.66 15.12
CA THR A 42 -47.10 1.23 14.80
C THR A 42 -48.39 0.65 14.20
N ARG A 43 -49.58 1.04 14.69
CA ARG A 43 -50.86 0.61 14.11
C ARG A 43 -51.12 1.21 12.73
N LEU A 44 -50.74 2.47 12.50
CA LEU A 44 -50.85 3.12 11.19
C LEU A 44 -49.91 2.47 10.16
N ILE A 45 -48.68 2.12 10.55
CA ILE A 45 -47.73 1.39 9.73
C ILE A 45 -48.24 -0.03 9.43
N SER A 46 -48.80 -0.71 10.42
CA SER A 46 -49.38 -2.06 10.25
C SER A 46 -50.60 -2.07 9.32
N LYS A 47 -51.43 -1.02 9.38
CA LYS A 47 -52.60 -0.87 8.50
C LYS A 47 -52.18 -0.54 7.06
N ARG A 48 -51.17 0.32 6.88
CA ARG A 48 -50.57 0.61 5.56
C ARG A 48 -49.91 -0.63 4.94
N ALA A 49 -49.19 -1.42 5.75
CA ALA A 49 -48.58 -2.66 5.30
C ALA A 49 -49.62 -3.74 4.91
N ALA A 50 -50.79 -3.77 5.57
CA ALA A 50 -51.90 -4.65 5.20
C ALA A 50 -52.62 -4.19 3.90
N GLU A 51 -52.74 -2.88 3.69
CA GLU A 51 -53.27 -2.29 2.45
C GLU A 51 -52.30 -2.51 1.26
N GLU A 52 -50.98 -2.45 1.49
CA GLU A 52 -49.94 -2.82 0.50
C GLU A 52 -49.89 -4.34 0.21
N PHE A 53 -50.24 -5.17 1.20
CA PHE A 53 -50.36 -6.63 1.06
C PHE A 53 -51.47 -7.06 0.10
N SER A 54 -52.58 -6.30 0.07
CA SER A 54 -53.69 -6.50 -0.88
C SER A 54 -53.28 -6.20 -2.33
N VAL A 55 -52.34 -5.27 -2.53
CA VAL A 55 -51.83 -4.90 -3.86
C VAL A 55 -50.85 -5.95 -4.39
N LEU A 56 -50.04 -6.57 -3.52
CA LEU A 56 -49.06 -7.58 -3.90
C LEU A 56 -49.67 -8.95 -4.26
N GLN A 57 -50.83 -9.31 -3.71
CA GLN A 57 -51.55 -10.53 -4.12
C GLN A 57 -52.03 -10.47 -5.59
N HIS A 58 -52.22 -9.27 -6.16
CA HIS A 58 -52.61 -9.09 -7.56
C HIS A 58 -51.43 -9.11 -8.55
N VAL A 59 -50.18 -9.03 -8.07
CA VAL A 59 -48.97 -9.02 -8.92
C VAL A 59 -48.51 -10.44 -9.33
N VAL A 60 -49.11 -11.49 -8.76
CA VAL A 60 -48.77 -12.90 -9.07
C VAL A 60 -49.19 -13.34 -10.50
N LEU A 61 -49.93 -12.51 -11.25
CA LEU A 61 -50.48 -12.89 -12.56
C LEU A 61 -49.73 -12.36 -13.80
N ASP A 62 -48.60 -11.66 -13.66
CA ASP A 62 -47.91 -11.07 -14.84
C ASP A 62 -46.38 -11.25 -14.83
N ALA A 63 -45.93 -12.49 -14.61
CA ALA A 63 -44.52 -12.89 -14.57
C ALA A 63 -43.82 -12.90 -15.95
N ASN A 64 -44.48 -12.45 -17.03
CA ASN A 64 -43.93 -12.46 -18.39
C ASN A 64 -43.27 -11.13 -18.80
N ASN A 65 -43.16 -10.13 -17.92
CA ASN A 65 -42.58 -8.84 -18.26
C ASN A 65 -41.51 -8.39 -17.24
N ALA A 66 -40.44 -7.75 -17.73
CA ALA A 66 -39.23 -7.40 -16.98
C ALA A 66 -39.52 -6.57 -15.71
N ARG A 67 -40.55 -5.71 -15.74
CA ARG A 67 -41.00 -4.94 -14.56
C ARG A 67 -41.61 -5.81 -13.46
N GLY A 68 -42.28 -6.91 -13.83
CA GLY A 68 -42.88 -7.85 -12.88
C GLY A 68 -41.82 -8.64 -12.12
N ALA A 69 -40.79 -9.12 -12.83
CA ALA A 69 -39.66 -9.82 -12.20
C ALA A 69 -38.83 -8.90 -11.28
N LEU A 70 -38.59 -7.65 -11.70
CA LEU A 70 -37.89 -6.62 -10.90
C LEU A 70 -38.68 -6.21 -9.65
N ALA A 71 -40.00 -6.00 -9.78
CA ALA A 71 -40.86 -5.67 -8.64
C ALA A 71 -40.96 -6.84 -7.65
N LEU A 72 -41.02 -8.08 -8.15
CA LEU A 72 -41.06 -9.28 -7.31
C LEU A 72 -39.73 -9.48 -6.58
N ALA A 73 -38.59 -9.31 -7.25
CA ALA A 73 -37.27 -9.44 -6.63
C ALA A 73 -36.98 -8.34 -5.60
N GLY A 74 -37.38 -7.09 -5.88
CA GLY A 74 -37.32 -5.99 -4.91
C GLY A 74 -38.22 -6.24 -3.70
N GLY A 75 -39.43 -6.80 -3.91
CA GLY A 75 -40.33 -7.20 -2.82
C GLY A 75 -39.77 -8.35 -1.97
N ILE A 76 -39.06 -9.29 -2.58
CA ILE A 76 -38.38 -10.41 -1.89
C ILE A 76 -37.22 -9.89 -1.02
N ALA A 77 -36.38 -9.02 -1.56
CA ALA A 77 -35.25 -8.42 -0.82
C ALA A 77 -35.75 -7.59 0.39
N LEU A 78 -36.85 -6.86 0.22
CA LEU A 78 -37.50 -6.12 1.31
C LEU A 78 -38.07 -7.07 2.39
N ALA A 79 -38.76 -8.13 1.99
CA ALA A 79 -39.35 -9.11 2.90
C ALA A 79 -38.31 -9.93 3.68
N LEU A 80 -37.15 -10.21 3.08
CA LEU A 80 -36.01 -10.88 3.74
C LEU A 80 -35.32 -9.96 4.75
N LYS A 81 -35.29 -8.64 4.49
CA LYS A 81 -34.75 -7.62 5.40
C LYS A 81 -35.60 -7.42 6.67
N GLU A 82 -36.88 -7.77 6.65
CA GLU A 82 -37.84 -7.57 7.76
C GLU A 82 -38.05 -8.79 8.70
N HIS A 83 -37.19 -9.81 8.64
CA HIS A 83 -37.12 -10.90 9.64
C HIS A 83 -38.46 -11.58 10.00
N ARG A 84 -38.98 -12.46 9.12
CA ARG A 84 -39.93 -13.52 9.52
C ARG A 84 -39.28 -14.90 9.39
N ARG A 85 -38.75 -15.42 10.50
CA ARG A 85 -38.06 -16.73 10.60
C ARG A 85 -38.90 -17.95 10.19
N GLY A 86 -40.23 -17.84 10.18
CA GLY A 86 -41.14 -18.96 9.85
C GLY A 86 -41.24 -19.31 8.36
N GLU A 87 -40.88 -18.38 7.46
CA GLU A 87 -41.08 -18.58 6.01
C GLU A 87 -39.76 -18.74 5.22
N PHE A 88 -38.62 -18.80 5.91
CA PHE A 88 -37.31 -18.81 5.27
C PHE A 88 -37.14 -19.96 4.26
N VAL A 89 -37.64 -21.16 4.58
CA VAL A 89 -37.59 -22.33 3.67
C VAL A 89 -38.48 -22.13 2.43
N LYS A 90 -39.62 -21.43 2.58
CA LYS A 90 -40.55 -21.13 1.49
C LYS A 90 -39.98 -20.07 0.57
N TRP A 91 -39.39 -19.01 1.13
CA TRP A 91 -38.67 -17.99 0.36
C TRP A 91 -37.44 -18.55 -0.33
N GLN A 92 -36.65 -19.38 0.34
CA GLN A 92 -35.49 -20.05 -0.28
C GLN A 92 -35.91 -20.97 -1.44
N ARG A 93 -37.08 -21.63 -1.35
CA ARG A 93 -37.66 -22.41 -2.45
C ARG A 93 -38.15 -21.51 -3.61
N ILE A 94 -38.80 -20.39 -3.31
CA ILE A 94 -39.27 -19.40 -4.30
C ILE A 94 -38.08 -18.77 -5.01
N CYS A 95 -37.03 -18.37 -4.30
CA CYS A 95 -35.83 -17.83 -4.89
C CYS A 95 -35.06 -18.87 -5.72
N LYS A 96 -35.03 -20.16 -5.31
CA LYS A 96 -34.48 -21.25 -6.14
C LYS A 96 -35.29 -21.48 -7.41
N GLN A 97 -36.62 -21.37 -7.34
CA GLN A 97 -37.51 -21.49 -8.50
C GLN A 97 -37.37 -20.29 -9.45
N LEU A 98 -37.28 -19.06 -8.92
CA LEU A 98 -36.99 -17.85 -9.69
C LEU A 98 -35.61 -17.91 -10.33
N ALA A 99 -34.60 -18.38 -9.61
CA ALA A 99 -33.24 -18.59 -10.11
C ALA A 99 -33.21 -19.62 -11.25
N ALA A 100 -33.98 -20.72 -11.15
CA ALA A 100 -34.10 -21.72 -12.21
C ALA A 100 -34.86 -21.18 -13.43
N ALA A 101 -35.96 -20.45 -13.22
CA ALA A 101 -36.75 -19.85 -14.29
C ALA A 101 -35.99 -18.71 -15.01
N THR A 102 -35.16 -17.96 -14.30
CA THR A 102 -34.34 -16.90 -14.90
C THR A 102 -33.09 -17.43 -15.59
N LYS A 103 -32.55 -18.60 -15.21
CA LYS A 103 -31.40 -19.25 -15.89
C LYS A 103 -31.66 -19.51 -17.38
N GLU A 104 -32.89 -19.88 -17.76
CA GLU A 104 -33.28 -20.02 -19.17
C GLU A 104 -33.48 -18.66 -19.87
N SER A 105 -33.73 -17.58 -19.11
CA SER A 105 -33.99 -16.24 -19.65
C SER A 105 -32.73 -15.37 -19.81
N VAL A 106 -31.73 -15.48 -18.93
CA VAL A 106 -30.52 -14.61 -18.94
C VAL A 106 -29.75 -14.71 -20.26
N LEU A 107 -29.78 -15.88 -20.91
CA LEU A 107 -29.14 -16.10 -22.22
C LEU A 107 -29.80 -15.29 -23.36
N GLY A 108 -31.08 -14.91 -23.24
CA GLY A 108 -31.86 -14.26 -24.31
C GLY A 108 -32.20 -12.77 -24.10
N TYR A 109 -31.85 -12.17 -22.96
CA TYR A 109 -32.28 -10.81 -22.62
C TYR A 109 -31.30 -9.71 -23.07
N LYS A 110 -31.86 -8.58 -23.54
CA LYS A 110 -31.11 -7.39 -24.01
C LYS A 110 -30.45 -6.58 -22.87
N ASP A 111 -31.00 -6.63 -21.65
CA ASP A 111 -30.47 -5.92 -20.48
C ASP A 111 -29.87 -6.90 -19.47
N ARG A 112 -28.70 -7.45 -19.81
CA ARG A 112 -27.97 -8.39 -18.94
C ARG A 112 -27.48 -7.73 -17.64
N GLY A 113 -27.21 -6.42 -17.65
CA GLY A 113 -26.68 -5.69 -16.50
C GLY A 113 -27.69 -5.55 -15.35
N GLY A 114 -28.92 -5.15 -15.65
CA GLY A 114 -29.98 -5.02 -14.63
C GLY A 114 -30.33 -6.35 -13.95
N MET A 115 -30.37 -7.44 -14.73
CA MET A 115 -30.62 -8.80 -14.22
C MET A 115 -29.49 -9.29 -13.29
N LEU A 116 -28.23 -9.06 -13.66
CA LEU A 116 -27.08 -9.42 -12.84
C LEU A 116 -27.12 -8.74 -11.46
N GLN A 117 -27.50 -7.46 -11.40
CA GLN A 117 -27.59 -6.72 -10.14
C GLN A 117 -28.68 -7.28 -9.20
N VAL A 118 -29.87 -7.58 -9.74
CA VAL A 118 -30.96 -8.20 -8.98
C VAL A 118 -30.54 -9.57 -8.43
N TRP A 119 -29.82 -10.34 -9.23
CA TRP A 119 -29.28 -11.63 -8.80
C TRP A 119 -28.25 -11.49 -7.67
N ALA A 120 -27.35 -10.50 -7.72
CA ALA A 120 -26.38 -10.26 -6.66
C ALA A 120 -27.05 -9.96 -5.30
N GLU A 121 -28.08 -9.11 -5.29
CA GLU A 121 -28.86 -8.80 -4.09
C GLU A 121 -29.59 -10.04 -3.53
N LEU A 122 -30.06 -10.94 -4.40
CA LEU A 122 -30.67 -12.21 -4.01
C LEU A 122 -29.63 -13.23 -3.48
N ILE A 123 -28.42 -13.28 -4.05
CA ILE A 123 -27.39 -14.28 -3.69
C ILE A 123 -26.78 -14.02 -2.32
N GLY A 124 -26.75 -12.77 -1.85
CA GLY A 124 -26.41 -12.44 -0.46
C GLY A 124 -27.25 -13.23 0.57
N THR A 125 -28.37 -13.84 0.15
CA THR A 125 -29.26 -14.65 0.99
C THR A 125 -29.26 -16.16 0.66
N ILE A 126 -28.57 -16.63 -0.39
CA ILE A 126 -28.67 -18.02 -0.87
C ILE A 126 -27.29 -18.62 -1.19
N SER A 127 -26.84 -19.56 -0.35
CA SER A 127 -25.75 -20.49 -0.68
C SER A 127 -26.12 -21.29 -1.93
N ALA A 128 -25.48 -21.03 -3.08
CA ALA A 128 -25.85 -21.66 -4.34
C ALA A 128 -24.65 -22.13 -5.21
N PRO A 129 -24.77 -23.29 -5.90
CA PRO A 129 -23.77 -23.85 -6.82
C PRO A 129 -23.55 -23.08 -8.13
N ASN A 130 -24.18 -21.92 -8.34
CA ASN A 130 -24.10 -21.12 -9.58
C ASN A 130 -23.19 -19.88 -9.47
N VAL A 131 -22.50 -19.67 -8.34
CA VAL A 131 -21.65 -18.48 -8.14
C VAL A 131 -20.53 -18.38 -9.20
N SER A 132 -19.95 -19.51 -9.63
CA SER A 132 -18.91 -19.51 -10.67
C SER A 132 -19.41 -18.91 -11.99
N MET A 133 -20.58 -19.35 -12.46
CA MET A 133 -21.18 -18.86 -13.71
C MET A 133 -21.44 -17.35 -13.65
N LEU A 134 -21.87 -16.84 -12.50
CA LEU A 134 -22.13 -15.42 -12.31
C LEU A 134 -20.85 -14.58 -12.23
N ILE A 135 -19.79 -15.12 -11.63
CA ILE A 135 -18.46 -14.47 -11.66
C ILE A 135 -17.99 -14.36 -13.11
N ASP A 136 -18.10 -15.44 -13.88
CA ASP A 136 -17.68 -15.48 -15.28
C ASP A 136 -18.52 -14.52 -16.14
N GLU A 137 -19.85 -14.51 -15.98
CA GLU A 137 -20.75 -13.58 -16.68
C GLU A 137 -20.52 -12.12 -16.29
N ALA A 138 -20.32 -11.85 -14.99
CA ALA A 138 -20.05 -10.51 -14.50
C ALA A 138 -18.71 -9.98 -15.01
N ALA A 139 -17.67 -10.82 -15.02
CA ALA A 139 -16.37 -10.48 -15.60
C ALA A 139 -16.45 -10.26 -17.10
N ALA A 140 -17.16 -11.13 -17.82
CA ALA A 140 -17.36 -11.02 -19.27
C ALA A 140 -18.16 -9.76 -19.66
N SER A 141 -19.03 -9.26 -18.77
CA SER A 141 -19.82 -8.05 -19.04
C SER A 141 -18.97 -6.77 -19.11
N GLY A 142 -17.84 -6.72 -18.40
CA GLY A 142 -16.92 -5.58 -18.36
C GLY A 142 -17.55 -4.25 -17.95
N ASN A 143 -18.76 -4.24 -17.40
CA ASN A 143 -19.54 -3.04 -17.12
C ASN A 143 -19.76 -2.83 -15.60
N GLU A 144 -20.38 -1.70 -15.25
CA GLU A 144 -20.58 -1.33 -13.84
C GLU A 144 -21.48 -2.31 -13.09
N SER A 145 -22.48 -2.89 -13.75
CA SER A 145 -23.35 -3.90 -13.15
C SER A 145 -22.59 -5.16 -12.80
N GLY A 146 -21.74 -5.68 -13.71
CA GLY A 146 -20.86 -6.82 -13.43
C GLY A 146 -19.91 -6.53 -12.27
N ALA A 147 -19.33 -5.33 -12.23
CA ALA A 147 -18.47 -4.92 -11.12
C ALA A 147 -19.18 -4.95 -9.76
N ARG A 148 -20.44 -4.46 -9.70
CA ARG A 148 -21.26 -4.52 -8.47
C ARG A 148 -21.57 -5.95 -8.07
N VAL A 149 -21.83 -6.85 -9.02
CA VAL A 149 -22.03 -8.28 -8.70
C VAL A 149 -20.79 -8.88 -8.09
N LEU A 150 -19.62 -8.64 -8.68
CA LEU A 150 -18.35 -9.14 -8.15
C LEU A 150 -18.04 -8.55 -6.78
N GLU A 151 -18.37 -7.28 -6.54
CA GLU A 151 -18.22 -6.60 -5.24
C GLU A 151 -19.11 -7.24 -4.17
N VAL A 152 -20.37 -7.55 -4.48
CA VAL A 152 -21.28 -8.25 -3.56
C VAL A 152 -20.81 -9.67 -3.29
N LEU A 153 -20.39 -10.41 -4.33
CA LEU A 153 -19.85 -11.76 -4.19
C LEU A 153 -18.52 -11.79 -3.40
N ALA A 154 -17.70 -10.74 -3.52
CA ALA A 154 -16.51 -10.54 -2.70
C ALA A 154 -16.83 -10.33 -1.21
N GLN A 155 -18.09 -10.16 -0.81
CA GLN A 155 -18.47 -9.95 0.59
C GLN A 155 -19.14 -11.18 1.24
N THR A 156 -19.45 -12.24 0.48
CA THR A 156 -20.25 -13.38 0.97
C THR A 156 -19.45 -14.45 1.71
N SER A 157 -18.55 -15.15 1.02
CA SER A 157 -17.75 -16.25 1.55
C SER A 157 -16.31 -16.17 1.06
N TYR A 158 -15.37 -16.70 1.82
CA TYR A 158 -13.96 -16.69 1.42
C TYR A 158 -13.70 -17.50 0.13
N ALA A 159 -14.41 -18.61 -0.06
CA ALA A 159 -14.28 -19.41 -1.28
C ALA A 159 -14.71 -18.62 -2.53
N ASP A 160 -15.79 -17.85 -2.43
CA ASP A 160 -16.26 -16.99 -3.51
C ASP A 160 -15.32 -15.79 -3.71
N ALA A 161 -14.88 -15.17 -2.61
CA ALA A 161 -13.91 -14.08 -2.64
C ALA A 161 -12.60 -14.48 -3.32
N ARG A 162 -12.10 -15.69 -3.08
CA ARG A 162 -10.91 -16.23 -3.76
C ARG A 162 -11.14 -16.42 -5.25
N ARG A 163 -12.33 -16.87 -5.67
CA ARG A 163 -12.69 -16.97 -7.09
C ARG A 163 -12.75 -15.59 -7.73
N VAL A 164 -13.41 -14.64 -7.09
CA VAL A 164 -13.45 -13.24 -7.52
C VAL A 164 -12.03 -12.69 -7.64
N ALA A 165 -11.15 -12.94 -6.66
CA ALA A 165 -9.75 -12.51 -6.68
C ALA A 165 -8.97 -13.06 -7.89
N ASN A 166 -9.14 -14.34 -8.21
CA ASN A 166 -8.53 -14.94 -9.41
C ASN A 166 -9.07 -14.29 -10.69
N THR A 167 -10.37 -14.04 -10.75
CA THR A 167 -11.01 -13.42 -11.92
C THR A 167 -10.53 -11.98 -12.12
N ILE A 168 -10.47 -11.16 -11.06
CA ILE A 168 -9.94 -9.80 -11.17
C ILE A 168 -8.46 -9.79 -11.53
N HIS A 169 -7.68 -10.76 -11.05
CA HIS A 169 -6.28 -10.88 -11.41
C HIS A 169 -6.13 -11.19 -12.90
N ALA A 170 -6.91 -12.13 -13.43
CA ALA A 170 -6.94 -12.40 -14.87
C ALA A 170 -7.36 -11.17 -15.69
N MET A 171 -8.35 -10.40 -15.22
CA MET A 171 -8.75 -9.13 -15.84
C MET A 171 -7.61 -8.10 -15.80
N ALA A 172 -6.94 -7.95 -14.65
CA ALA A 172 -5.83 -7.03 -14.46
C ALA A 172 -4.65 -7.36 -15.40
N VAL A 173 -4.31 -8.64 -15.51
CA VAL A 173 -3.30 -9.12 -16.47
C VAL A 173 -3.74 -8.84 -17.91
N SER A 174 -5.02 -8.98 -18.24
CA SER A 174 -5.52 -8.61 -19.56
C SER A 174 -5.42 -7.11 -19.83
N VAL A 175 -5.67 -6.25 -18.83
CA VAL A 175 -5.49 -4.79 -18.93
C VAL A 175 -4.02 -4.46 -19.18
N LEU A 176 -3.11 -5.09 -18.42
CA LEU A 176 -1.66 -4.91 -18.58
C LEU A 176 -1.18 -5.31 -19.98
N ASN A 177 -1.64 -6.46 -20.49
CA ASN A 177 -1.33 -6.90 -21.86
C ASN A 177 -1.93 -5.97 -22.93
N GLY A 178 -3.11 -5.39 -22.67
CA GLY A 178 -3.76 -4.42 -23.56
C GLY A 178 -2.97 -3.12 -23.65
N ALA A 179 -2.52 -2.61 -22.50
CA ALA A 179 -1.79 -1.35 -22.38
C ALA A 179 -0.46 -1.37 -23.15
N GLU A 180 0.18 -2.53 -23.28
CA GLU A 180 1.35 -2.70 -24.15
C GLU A 180 1.02 -2.58 -25.64
N GLN A 181 -0.19 -2.91 -26.04
CA GLN A 181 -0.58 -3.03 -27.44
C GLN A 181 -1.21 -1.74 -27.98
N ARG A 182 -2.12 -1.05 -27.25
CA ARG A 182 -2.78 0.22 -27.67
C ARG A 182 -3.46 0.96 -26.50
N HIS A 183 -3.18 2.26 -26.30
CA HIS A 183 -3.98 3.11 -25.39
C HIS A 183 -5.43 3.23 -25.89
N THR A 184 -6.38 2.54 -25.25
CA THR A 184 -7.80 2.61 -25.63
C THR A 184 -8.70 2.84 -24.43
N SER A 185 -9.81 3.57 -24.63
CA SER A 185 -10.82 3.86 -23.58
C SER A 185 -11.43 2.62 -22.87
N ALA A 186 -11.20 1.41 -23.38
CA ALA A 186 -11.61 0.16 -22.73
C ALA A 186 -10.74 -0.15 -21.48
N GLU A 187 -9.49 0.31 -21.46
CA GLU A 187 -8.54 0.08 -20.37
C GLU A 187 -8.92 0.86 -19.11
N GLU A 188 -9.39 2.09 -19.27
CA GLU A 188 -9.88 2.93 -18.18
C GLU A 188 -11.05 2.27 -17.42
N LYS A 189 -11.97 1.65 -18.17
CA LYS A 189 -13.12 0.93 -17.58
C LYS A 189 -12.67 -0.33 -16.85
N GLY A 190 -11.74 -1.09 -17.43
CA GLY A 190 -11.16 -2.28 -16.80
C GLY A 190 -10.47 -1.97 -15.47
N THR A 191 -9.59 -0.96 -15.46
CA THR A 191 -8.86 -0.51 -14.27
C THR A 191 -9.80 -0.10 -13.14
N GLY A 192 -10.82 0.72 -13.44
CA GLY A 192 -11.78 1.15 -12.42
C GLY A 192 -12.62 0.01 -11.83
N VAL A 193 -12.89 -1.05 -12.59
CA VAL A 193 -13.56 -2.26 -12.07
C VAL A 193 -12.63 -3.06 -11.16
N VAL A 194 -11.40 -3.32 -11.61
CA VAL A 194 -10.41 -4.08 -10.82
C VAL A 194 -10.14 -3.40 -9.48
N LEU A 195 -9.88 -2.08 -9.46
CA LEU A 195 -9.60 -1.34 -8.23
C LEU A 195 -10.75 -1.41 -7.22
N ARG A 196 -12.00 -1.27 -7.69
CA ARG A 196 -13.18 -1.32 -6.82
C ARG A 196 -13.31 -2.66 -6.10
N ILE A 197 -13.15 -3.74 -6.86
CA ILE A 197 -13.29 -5.10 -6.31
C ILE A 197 -12.09 -5.44 -5.43
N ALA A 198 -10.87 -5.03 -5.81
CA ALA A 198 -9.66 -5.18 -5.01
C ALA A 198 -9.78 -4.46 -3.65
N GLU A 199 -10.27 -3.22 -3.64
CA GLU A 199 -10.54 -2.44 -2.42
C GLU A 199 -11.56 -3.17 -1.53
N ALA A 200 -12.67 -3.65 -2.10
CA ALA A 200 -13.70 -4.37 -1.36
C ALA A 200 -13.18 -5.69 -0.76
N LEU A 201 -12.40 -6.47 -1.51
CA LEU A 201 -11.76 -7.70 -1.02
C LEU A 201 -10.78 -7.41 0.12
N ALA A 202 -9.93 -6.39 -0.05
CA ALA A 202 -8.94 -6.00 0.96
C ALA A 202 -9.61 -5.51 2.23
N GLN A 203 -10.61 -4.62 2.12
CA GLN A 203 -11.35 -4.11 3.26
C GLN A 203 -12.05 -5.25 4.01
N ARG A 204 -12.79 -6.11 3.28
CA ARG A 204 -13.56 -7.19 3.89
C ARG A 204 -12.67 -8.21 4.60
N PHE A 205 -11.68 -8.78 3.92
CA PHE A 205 -10.95 -9.94 4.44
C PHE A 205 -9.61 -9.62 5.10
N LEU A 206 -8.99 -8.49 4.76
CA LEU A 206 -7.68 -8.12 5.31
C LEU A 206 -7.78 -7.07 6.42
N VAL A 207 -8.94 -6.45 6.57
CA VAL A 207 -9.21 -5.48 7.65
C VAL A 207 -10.34 -5.95 8.55
N ASP A 208 -11.56 -6.09 8.04
CA ASP A 208 -12.74 -6.30 8.88
C ASP A 208 -12.80 -7.73 9.46
N ASP A 209 -12.61 -8.74 8.62
CA ASP A 209 -12.83 -10.16 8.95
C ASP A 209 -11.55 -10.99 9.00
N ALA A 210 -10.38 -10.37 9.13
CA ALA A 210 -9.08 -11.07 9.11
C ALA A 210 -8.94 -12.22 10.15
N TYR A 211 -9.89 -12.34 11.08
CA TYR A 211 -9.89 -13.34 12.16
C TYR A 211 -11.11 -14.27 12.18
N VAL A 212 -12.07 -14.12 11.24
CA VAL A 212 -13.32 -14.90 11.30
C VAL A 212 -13.25 -16.12 10.38
N GLY A 213 -12.79 -17.25 10.92
CA GLY A 213 -12.97 -18.58 10.33
C GLY A 213 -12.18 -18.89 9.04
N VAL A 214 -11.34 -17.97 8.57
CA VAL A 214 -10.44 -18.16 7.41
C VAL A 214 -9.01 -18.39 7.91
N GLY A 215 -8.30 -19.34 7.31
CA GLY A 215 -6.91 -19.60 7.68
C GLY A 215 -5.99 -18.45 7.28
N LEU A 216 -5.01 -18.11 8.12
CA LEU A 216 -4.07 -17.01 7.84
C LEU A 216 -3.29 -17.22 6.53
N SER A 217 -2.91 -18.45 6.21
CA SER A 217 -2.26 -18.80 4.93
C SER A 217 -3.16 -18.51 3.72
N GLU A 218 -4.47 -18.67 3.88
CA GLU A 218 -5.43 -18.36 2.83
C GLU A 218 -5.53 -16.85 2.63
N LEU A 219 -5.63 -16.06 3.71
CA LEU A 219 -5.62 -14.60 3.65
C LEU A 219 -4.36 -14.05 2.95
N TRP A 220 -3.20 -14.66 3.20
CA TRP A 220 -1.96 -14.33 2.49
C TRP A 220 -2.01 -14.67 1.00
N SER A 221 -2.61 -15.80 0.62
CA SER A 221 -2.84 -16.12 -0.80
C SER A 221 -3.77 -15.10 -1.47
N LEU A 222 -4.78 -14.60 -0.75
CA LEU A 222 -5.64 -13.53 -1.24
C LEU A 222 -4.86 -12.20 -1.37
N TRP A 223 -4.04 -11.86 -0.37
CA TRP A 223 -3.19 -10.68 -0.38
C TRP A 223 -2.27 -10.65 -1.61
N VAL A 224 -1.64 -11.78 -1.95
CA VAL A 224 -0.79 -11.90 -3.16
C VAL A 224 -1.57 -11.58 -4.43
N LEU A 225 -2.77 -12.17 -4.60
CA LEU A 225 -3.61 -11.93 -5.78
C LEU A 225 -4.03 -10.47 -5.91
N VAL A 226 -4.40 -9.83 -4.79
CA VAL A 226 -4.82 -8.43 -4.78
C VAL A 226 -3.62 -7.51 -5.06
N ALA A 227 -2.47 -7.74 -4.42
CA ALA A 227 -1.26 -6.96 -4.66
C ALA A 227 -0.81 -7.03 -6.14
N ASP A 228 -0.79 -8.22 -6.73
CA ASP A 228 -0.39 -8.38 -8.12
C ASP A 228 -1.42 -7.77 -9.10
N SER A 229 -2.71 -7.86 -8.76
CA SER A 229 -3.77 -7.18 -9.52
C SER A 229 -3.59 -5.66 -9.53
N LEU A 230 -3.19 -5.05 -8.39
CA LEU A 230 -2.89 -3.62 -8.31
C LEU A 230 -1.67 -3.27 -9.17
N ALA A 231 -0.60 -4.06 -9.10
CA ALA A 231 0.59 -3.86 -9.91
C ALA A 231 0.23 -3.77 -11.41
N CYS A 232 -0.63 -4.69 -11.86
CA CYS A 232 -1.05 -4.80 -13.27
C CYS A 232 -1.89 -3.63 -13.77
N VAL A 233 -2.63 -2.93 -12.89
CA VAL A 233 -3.51 -1.80 -13.28
C VAL A 233 -2.94 -0.43 -12.92
N HIS A 234 -1.75 -0.37 -12.32
CA HIS A 234 -1.17 0.88 -11.80
C HIS A 234 -1.08 1.97 -12.87
N SER A 235 -0.60 1.67 -14.08
CA SER A 235 -0.52 2.66 -15.17
C SER A 235 -1.88 3.25 -15.56
N GLY A 236 -2.91 2.40 -15.63
CA GLY A 236 -4.27 2.85 -15.93
C GLY A 236 -4.82 3.82 -14.86
N THR A 237 -4.30 3.78 -13.63
CA THR A 237 -4.71 4.71 -12.58
C THR A 237 -4.15 6.12 -12.77
N LEU A 238 -3.01 6.24 -13.46
CA LEU A 238 -2.34 7.51 -13.71
C LEU A 238 -2.86 8.17 -15.00
N GLU A 239 -3.26 7.37 -15.99
CA GLU A 239 -3.84 7.85 -17.25
C GLU A 239 -5.28 8.35 -17.09
N THR A 240 -6.04 7.72 -16.20
CA THR A 240 -7.43 8.12 -15.92
C THR A 240 -7.42 9.46 -15.19
N GLY A 241 -7.58 10.58 -15.94
CA GLY A 241 -7.62 11.96 -15.41
C GLY A 241 -8.72 12.25 -14.37
N GLY A 242 -9.45 11.24 -13.91
CA GLY A 242 -10.38 11.30 -12.80
C GLY A 242 -9.72 10.99 -11.45
N ARG A 243 -9.95 11.86 -10.45
CA ARG A 243 -9.38 11.74 -9.09
C ARG A 243 -9.70 10.42 -8.36
N ALA A 244 -10.69 9.65 -8.81
CA ALA A 244 -11.16 8.46 -8.11
C ALA A 244 -10.23 7.23 -8.28
N GLY A 245 -9.55 7.09 -9.43
CA GLY A 245 -8.63 5.96 -9.68
C GLY A 245 -7.43 5.98 -8.73
N PRO A 246 -6.64 7.07 -8.71
CA PRO A 246 -5.50 7.22 -7.81
C PRO A 246 -5.85 7.06 -6.32
N LEU A 247 -7.02 7.60 -5.90
CA LEU A 247 -7.46 7.50 -4.52
C LEU A 247 -7.72 6.05 -4.09
N ARG A 248 -8.45 5.28 -4.91
CA ARG A 248 -8.75 3.87 -4.60
C ARG A 248 -7.50 2.99 -4.65
N PHE A 249 -6.60 3.26 -5.59
CA PHE A 249 -5.31 2.59 -5.63
C PHE A 249 -4.54 2.81 -4.34
N ARG A 250 -4.37 4.07 -3.91
CA ARG A 250 -3.70 4.41 -2.66
C ARG A 250 -4.37 3.77 -1.43
N ASN A 251 -5.69 3.82 -1.35
CA ASN A 251 -6.45 3.18 -0.27
C ASN A 251 -6.16 1.69 -0.23
N THR A 252 -6.30 0.99 -1.35
CA THR A 252 -6.11 -0.47 -1.41
C THR A 252 -4.68 -0.84 -1.07
N SER A 253 -3.68 -0.14 -1.60
CA SER A 253 -2.27 -0.33 -1.24
C SER A 253 -2.02 -0.14 0.26
N SER A 254 -2.64 0.89 0.86
CA SER A 254 -2.56 1.11 2.31
C SER A 254 -3.21 -0.01 3.12
N LEU A 255 -4.31 -0.61 2.64
CA LEU A 255 -4.95 -1.75 3.30
C LEU A 255 -4.03 -2.99 3.24
N LEU A 256 -3.39 -3.24 2.09
CA LEU A 256 -2.46 -4.35 1.91
C LEU A 256 -1.22 -4.22 2.81
N ILE A 257 -0.60 -3.04 2.83
CA ILE A 257 0.55 -2.74 3.69
C ILE A 257 0.12 -2.84 5.16
N GLY A 258 -1.02 -2.23 5.52
CA GLY A 258 -1.56 -2.28 6.88
C GLY A 258 -1.83 -3.70 7.36
N PHE A 259 -2.36 -4.58 6.50
CA PHE A 259 -2.52 -5.99 6.81
C PHE A 259 -1.16 -6.65 7.09
N ALA A 260 -0.21 -6.52 6.17
CA ALA A 260 1.11 -7.15 6.29
C ALA A 260 1.86 -6.68 7.56
N MET A 261 1.77 -5.40 7.89
CA MET A 261 2.41 -4.83 9.08
C MET A 261 1.76 -5.28 10.39
N ARG A 262 0.45 -5.59 10.40
CA ARG A 262 -0.26 -6.11 11.59
C ARG A 262 -0.01 -7.60 11.84
N GLN A 263 0.29 -8.38 10.80
CA GLN A 263 0.48 -9.82 10.96
C GLN A 263 1.80 -10.15 11.66
N SER A 264 1.75 -11.01 12.68
CA SER A 264 2.93 -11.39 13.48
C SER A 264 3.85 -12.39 12.80
N SER A 265 3.34 -13.16 11.83
CA SER A 265 4.07 -14.27 11.21
C SER A 265 4.93 -13.82 10.03
N SER A 266 6.22 -13.56 10.27
CA SER A 266 7.20 -13.23 9.22
C SER A 266 7.34 -14.34 8.17
N ALA A 267 7.23 -15.62 8.57
CA ALA A 267 7.37 -16.75 7.65
C ALA A 267 6.28 -16.77 6.54
N LEU A 268 5.06 -16.33 6.87
CA LEU A 268 3.97 -16.28 5.89
C LEU A 268 4.09 -15.07 4.97
N LEU A 269 4.52 -13.92 5.51
CA LEU A 269 4.86 -12.76 4.71
C LEU A 269 5.99 -13.10 3.72
N ASP A 270 7.06 -13.74 4.20
CA ASP A 270 8.18 -14.18 3.36
C ASP A 270 7.73 -15.13 2.24
N ALA A 271 6.91 -16.12 2.56
CA ALA A 271 6.35 -17.04 1.56
C ALA A 271 5.50 -16.29 0.53
N SER A 272 4.73 -15.31 0.96
CA SER A 272 3.86 -14.49 0.10
C SER A 272 4.66 -13.57 -0.82
N VAL A 273 5.72 -12.94 -0.30
CA VAL A 273 6.65 -12.15 -1.11
C VAL A 273 7.37 -13.08 -2.11
N ARG A 274 7.87 -14.24 -1.68
CA ARG A 274 8.44 -15.22 -2.62
C ARG A 274 7.45 -15.63 -3.71
N GLN A 275 6.16 -15.76 -3.37
CA GLN A 275 5.11 -16.08 -4.34
C GLN A 275 4.82 -14.92 -5.31
N LEU A 276 4.84 -13.66 -4.85
CA LEU A 276 4.75 -12.48 -5.73
C LEU A 276 5.90 -12.41 -6.72
N PHE A 277 7.11 -12.84 -6.31
CA PHE A 277 8.30 -12.84 -7.15
C PHE A 277 8.65 -14.21 -7.75
N ALA A 278 7.72 -15.17 -7.74
CA ALA A 278 7.91 -16.46 -8.38
C ALA A 278 7.72 -16.35 -9.90
N VAL A 279 8.65 -16.91 -10.68
CA VAL A 279 8.81 -16.83 -12.16
C VAL A 279 7.50 -16.97 -12.98
N GLN A 280 6.45 -17.55 -12.43
CA GLN A 280 5.16 -17.75 -13.09
C GLN A 280 4.26 -16.51 -13.11
N GLN A 281 4.57 -15.43 -12.37
CA GLN A 281 3.71 -14.25 -12.37
C GLN A 281 3.88 -13.44 -13.67
N PRO A 282 2.78 -13.12 -14.37
CA PRO A 282 2.81 -12.36 -15.63
C PRO A 282 3.51 -11.01 -15.50
N CYS A 283 3.37 -10.36 -14.33
CA CYS A 283 3.99 -9.07 -14.02
C CYS A 283 5.52 -9.16 -13.88
N LEU A 284 6.11 -10.33 -13.63
CA LEU A 284 7.56 -10.46 -13.44
C LEU A 284 8.34 -10.57 -14.74
N ARG A 285 7.67 -10.88 -15.86
CA ARG A 285 8.28 -10.77 -17.21
C ARG A 285 8.84 -9.36 -17.43
N PHE A 286 8.20 -8.37 -16.80
CA PHE A 286 8.60 -6.96 -16.80
C PHE A 286 9.81 -6.67 -15.90
N LEU A 287 10.01 -7.45 -14.83
CA LEU A 287 11.21 -7.32 -14.00
C LEU A 287 12.43 -8.00 -14.65
N GLY A 288 12.22 -9.10 -15.37
CA GLY A 288 13.28 -9.94 -15.93
C GLY A 288 13.76 -9.62 -17.36
N ALA A 289 13.00 -8.85 -18.15
CA ALA A 289 13.39 -8.56 -19.53
C ALA A 289 14.52 -7.54 -19.61
N SER A 290 15.76 -8.01 -19.59
CA SER A 290 16.95 -7.31 -20.10
C SER A 290 16.83 -7.15 -21.61
N SER A 291 15.90 -6.33 -22.09
CA SER A 291 15.85 -5.99 -23.51
C SER A 291 17.02 -5.05 -23.79
N SER A 292 17.94 -5.53 -24.62
CA SER A 292 18.93 -4.73 -25.35
C SER A 292 18.42 -3.31 -25.61
N LEU A 293 19.13 -2.33 -25.02
CA LEU A 293 18.86 -0.88 -25.02
C LEU A 293 18.62 -0.24 -26.41
N GLY A 294 18.73 -0.99 -27.51
CA GLY A 294 18.54 -0.49 -28.88
C GLY A 294 17.10 -0.53 -29.44
N GLN A 295 16.13 -1.17 -28.77
CA GLN A 295 14.74 -1.28 -29.28
C GLN A 295 13.66 -0.81 -28.29
N GLN A 296 14.04 -0.04 -27.26
CA GLN A 296 13.20 0.22 -26.07
C GLN A 296 12.39 1.54 -26.05
N ALA A 297 12.18 2.24 -27.16
CA ALA A 297 11.36 3.47 -27.14
C ALA A 297 9.87 3.23 -26.79
N VAL A 298 9.42 1.97 -26.80
CA VAL A 298 8.07 1.54 -26.38
C VAL A 298 8.16 0.41 -25.36
N VAL A 299 9.14 0.46 -24.46
CA VAL A 299 9.01 -0.27 -23.19
C VAL A 299 7.95 0.50 -22.39
N GLY A 300 6.69 0.08 -22.58
CA GLY A 300 5.51 0.86 -22.25
C GLY A 300 5.44 1.29 -20.78
N TYR A 301 4.94 2.50 -20.57
CA TYR A 301 4.58 3.12 -19.29
C TYR A 301 3.98 2.15 -18.24
N ALA A 302 3.21 1.14 -18.69
CA ALA A 302 2.68 0.07 -17.85
C ALA A 302 3.75 -0.78 -17.14
N ARG A 303 4.86 -1.08 -17.83
CA ARG A 303 6.03 -1.76 -17.24
C ARG A 303 6.60 -0.93 -16.12
N GLU A 304 6.81 0.35 -16.38
CA GLU A 304 7.42 1.28 -15.44
C GLU A 304 6.61 1.36 -14.16
N CYS A 305 5.30 1.57 -14.27
CA CYS A 305 4.38 1.60 -13.14
C CYS A 305 4.38 0.29 -12.34
N THR A 306 4.47 -0.86 -13.02
CA THR A 306 4.52 -2.18 -12.36
C THR A 306 5.80 -2.34 -11.54
N VAL A 307 6.95 -1.97 -12.10
CA VAL A 307 8.25 -2.01 -11.40
C VAL A 307 8.21 -1.12 -10.16
N LEU A 308 7.77 0.13 -10.31
CA LEU A 308 7.68 1.10 -9.22
C LEU A 308 6.79 0.58 -8.09
N PHE A 309 5.60 0.05 -8.42
CA PHE A 309 4.72 -0.52 -7.41
C PHE A 309 5.39 -1.62 -6.58
N TYR A 310 6.15 -2.51 -7.21
CA TYR A 310 6.82 -3.59 -6.49
C TYR A 310 7.98 -3.12 -5.62
N LEU A 311 8.77 -2.14 -6.09
CA LEU A 311 9.84 -1.54 -5.29
C LEU A 311 9.27 -0.80 -4.09
N ASP A 312 8.24 0.03 -4.30
CA ASP A 312 7.56 0.77 -3.23
C ASP A 312 6.89 -0.18 -2.23
N LEU A 313 6.24 -1.25 -2.70
CA LEU A 313 5.66 -2.26 -1.82
C LEU A 313 6.73 -2.94 -0.97
N LEU A 314 7.88 -3.30 -1.56
CA LEU A 314 8.98 -3.89 -0.80
C LEU A 314 9.58 -2.92 0.21
N GLU A 315 9.68 -1.62 -0.12
CA GLU A 315 10.19 -0.58 0.79
C GLU A 315 9.39 -0.59 2.11
N HIS A 316 8.06 -0.68 2.01
CA HIS A 316 7.19 -0.70 3.17
C HIS A 316 7.25 -2.02 3.96
N LEU A 317 7.62 -3.12 3.31
CA LEU A 317 7.60 -4.46 3.92
C LEU A 317 8.95 -4.89 4.49
N VAL A 318 10.07 -4.29 4.04
CA VAL A 318 11.41 -4.83 4.26
C VAL A 318 11.79 -4.99 5.73
N SER A 319 11.29 -4.12 6.60
CA SER A 319 11.48 -4.19 8.06
C SER A 319 10.86 -5.42 8.72
N ARG A 320 9.93 -6.10 8.03
CA ARG A 320 9.23 -7.30 8.50
C ARG A 320 9.74 -8.59 7.86
N LEU A 321 10.52 -8.49 6.77
CA LEU A 321 11.03 -9.65 6.04
C LEU A 321 12.18 -10.32 6.78
N GLN A 322 12.33 -11.64 6.62
CA GLN A 322 13.51 -12.30 7.16
C GLN A 322 14.77 -11.86 6.39
N PRO A 323 15.91 -11.67 7.09
CA PRO A 323 17.16 -11.21 6.48
C PRO A 323 17.62 -12.06 5.28
N HIS A 324 17.38 -13.38 5.32
CA HIS A 324 17.71 -14.27 4.21
C HIS A 324 16.99 -13.90 2.89
N LEU A 325 15.77 -13.36 2.99
CA LEU A 325 14.91 -13.06 1.84
C LEU A 325 15.32 -11.71 1.30
N VAL A 326 15.59 -10.76 2.19
CA VAL A 326 16.18 -9.46 1.83
C VAL A 326 17.48 -9.66 1.06
N LYS A 327 18.39 -10.50 1.57
CA LYS A 327 19.66 -10.81 0.90
C LYS A 327 19.50 -11.54 -0.43
N SER A 328 18.64 -12.56 -0.49
CA SER A 328 18.53 -13.44 -1.68
C SER A 328 17.63 -12.89 -2.79
N LEU A 329 16.70 -11.98 -2.48
CA LEU A 329 15.69 -11.50 -3.42
C LEU A 329 15.66 -9.98 -3.52
N VAL A 330 15.50 -9.28 -2.39
CA VAL A 330 15.22 -7.84 -2.38
C VAL A 330 16.44 -7.02 -2.81
N ILE A 331 17.62 -7.30 -2.25
CA ILE A 331 18.86 -6.60 -2.61
C ILE A 331 19.20 -6.80 -4.10
N PRO A 332 19.23 -8.02 -4.65
CA PRO A 332 19.48 -8.21 -6.08
C PRO A 332 18.47 -7.51 -7.00
N LEU A 333 17.22 -7.38 -6.55
CA LEU A 333 16.21 -6.63 -7.29
C LEU A 333 16.48 -5.13 -7.24
N ALA A 334 16.70 -4.57 -6.04
CA ALA A 334 16.99 -3.15 -5.87
C ALA A 334 18.28 -2.73 -6.59
N ALA A 335 19.35 -3.54 -6.49
CA ALA A 335 20.64 -3.25 -7.12
C ALA A 335 20.53 -3.08 -8.65
N ARG A 336 19.72 -3.91 -9.31
CA ARG A 336 19.47 -3.83 -10.76
C ARG A 336 18.93 -2.47 -11.21
N TYR A 337 18.09 -1.86 -10.38
CA TYR A 337 17.43 -0.59 -10.70
C TYR A 337 18.21 0.62 -10.16
N ALA A 338 18.95 0.44 -9.06
CA ALA A 338 19.85 1.47 -8.52
C ALA A 338 21.04 1.78 -9.46
N GLU A 339 21.39 0.87 -10.37
CA GLU A 339 22.40 1.11 -11.41
C GLU A 339 21.83 1.82 -12.66
N ALA A 340 20.50 2.00 -12.76
CA ALA A 340 19.82 2.46 -13.98
C ALA A 340 19.55 3.99 -14.02
N LEU A 341 20.23 4.79 -13.18
CA LEU A 341 19.97 6.22 -12.99
C LEU A 341 19.84 7.02 -14.30
N ASN A 342 20.77 6.85 -15.23
CA ASN A 342 20.78 7.60 -16.50
C ASN A 342 19.66 7.21 -17.47
N ASN A 343 19.06 6.02 -17.30
CA ASN A 343 18.06 5.49 -18.23
C ASN A 343 16.63 5.64 -17.70
N MET A 344 16.43 5.45 -16.40
CA MET A 344 15.12 5.47 -15.74
C MET A 344 15.25 6.04 -14.31
N PRO A 345 15.25 7.39 -14.16
CA PRO A 345 15.43 8.06 -12.87
C PRO A 345 14.42 7.63 -11.79
N GLU A 346 13.17 7.38 -12.18
CA GLU A 346 12.09 6.97 -11.28
C GLU A 346 12.38 5.58 -10.67
N TRP A 347 12.90 4.65 -11.49
CA TRP A 347 13.31 3.34 -10.99
C TRP A 347 14.49 3.43 -10.03
N TYR A 348 15.43 4.32 -10.34
CA TYR A 348 16.53 4.60 -9.43
C TYR A 348 16.02 5.13 -8.09
N GLU A 349 15.12 6.12 -8.09
CA GLU A 349 14.58 6.71 -6.87
C GLU A 349 13.87 5.69 -5.98
N SER A 350 12.95 4.88 -6.53
CA SER A 350 12.28 3.82 -5.75
C SER A 350 13.26 2.74 -5.28
N ALA A 351 14.24 2.35 -6.09
CA ALA A 351 15.25 1.37 -5.69
C ALA A 351 16.18 1.91 -4.59
N HIS A 352 16.52 3.19 -4.68
CA HIS A 352 17.32 3.91 -3.70
C HIS A 352 16.57 4.01 -2.36
N ALA A 353 15.28 4.38 -2.38
CA ALA A 353 14.42 4.39 -1.20
C ALA A 353 14.35 3.01 -0.52
N LEU A 354 14.17 1.94 -1.31
CA LEU A 354 14.20 0.56 -0.81
C LEU A 354 15.55 0.19 -0.17
N ILE A 355 16.68 0.59 -0.76
CA ILE A 355 18.01 0.35 -0.16
C ILE A 355 18.14 1.07 1.18
N LEU A 356 17.69 2.32 1.27
CA LEU A 356 17.70 3.06 2.54
C LEU A 356 16.79 2.40 3.59
N ALA A 357 15.61 1.91 3.20
CA ALA A 357 14.71 1.18 4.09
C ALA A 357 15.31 -0.14 4.61
N ILE A 358 16.11 -0.84 3.79
CA ILE A 358 16.89 -2.01 4.23
C ILE A 358 17.87 -1.60 5.34
N MET A 359 18.60 -0.51 5.12
CA MET A 359 19.59 0.00 6.08
C MET A 359 18.94 0.47 7.39
N GLU A 360 17.78 1.13 7.31
CA GLU A 360 17.01 1.55 8.48
C GLU A 360 16.49 0.35 9.30
N SER A 361 16.21 -0.77 8.63
CA SER A 361 15.75 -2.01 9.27
C SER A 361 16.85 -2.69 10.11
N ALA A 362 18.12 -2.30 9.95
CA ALA A 362 19.26 -2.81 10.71
C ALA A 362 19.34 -2.22 12.12
N THR A 363 18.46 -2.69 13.00
CA THR A 363 18.44 -2.30 14.41
C THR A 363 19.30 -3.23 15.27
N ALA A 364 19.75 -2.75 16.44
CA ALA A 364 20.51 -3.57 17.40
C ALA A 364 19.79 -4.86 17.85
N MET A 365 18.46 -4.92 17.71
CA MET A 365 17.65 -6.09 18.02
C MET A 365 17.64 -7.14 16.89
N ASN A 366 18.02 -6.77 15.66
CA ASN A 366 18.00 -7.63 14.48
C ASN A 366 19.42 -7.87 13.93
N LYS A 367 20.21 -8.70 14.65
CA LYS A 367 21.63 -8.98 14.34
C LYS A 367 21.86 -9.55 12.94
N GLU A 368 20.90 -10.26 12.38
CA GLU A 368 21.03 -10.82 11.04
C GLU A 368 20.82 -9.74 9.95
N MET A 369 19.85 -8.84 10.10
CA MET A 369 19.67 -7.72 9.17
C MET A 369 20.87 -6.75 9.20
N CYS A 370 21.41 -6.58 10.39
CA CYS A 370 22.70 -5.98 10.66
C CYS A 370 23.84 -6.55 9.77
N LEU A 371 24.00 -7.88 9.72
CA LEU A 371 24.98 -8.52 8.83
C LEU A 371 24.69 -8.30 7.34
N VAL A 372 23.41 -8.37 6.94
CA VAL A 372 22.99 -8.07 5.56
C VAL A 372 23.39 -6.64 5.16
N THR A 373 23.20 -5.69 6.08
CA THR A 373 23.56 -4.29 5.87
C THR A 373 25.07 -4.08 5.80
N MET A 374 25.85 -4.79 6.63
CA MET A 374 27.31 -4.77 6.56
C MET A 374 27.85 -5.26 5.20
N GLU A 375 27.17 -6.20 4.55
CA GLU A 375 27.51 -6.65 3.20
C GLU A 375 27.07 -5.66 2.11
N LEU A 376 25.93 -4.98 2.31
CA LEU A 376 25.32 -4.06 1.35
C LEU A 376 26.06 -2.70 1.26
N VAL A 377 26.40 -2.11 2.41
CA VAL A 377 26.91 -0.73 2.51
C VAL A 377 28.18 -0.48 1.67
N PRO A 378 29.19 -1.37 1.65
CA PRO A 378 30.40 -1.13 0.84
C PRO A 378 30.14 -1.05 -0.67
N TRP A 379 29.17 -1.80 -1.19
CA TRP A 379 28.77 -1.71 -2.60
C TRP A 379 27.98 -0.42 -2.84
N TYR A 380 27.01 -0.12 -1.96
CA TYR A 380 26.14 1.04 -2.14
C TYR A 380 26.88 2.38 -2.04
N THR A 381 27.79 2.52 -1.07
CA THR A 381 28.63 3.72 -0.96
C THR A 381 29.53 3.91 -2.18
N GLN A 382 30.05 2.82 -2.75
CA GLN A 382 30.80 2.88 -4.00
C GLN A 382 29.91 3.35 -5.16
N LEU A 383 28.70 2.77 -5.29
CA LEU A 383 27.73 3.17 -6.31
C LEU A 383 27.43 4.67 -6.24
N LEU A 384 27.17 5.22 -5.04
CA LEU A 384 26.92 6.66 -4.86
C LEU A 384 28.12 7.53 -5.28
N LEU A 385 29.34 7.11 -4.95
CA LEU A 385 30.56 7.86 -5.32
C LEU A 385 30.89 7.79 -6.81
N ASP A 386 30.50 6.70 -7.47
CA ASP A 386 30.64 6.54 -8.92
C ASP A 386 29.61 7.41 -9.66
N GLN A 387 28.37 7.42 -9.16
CA GLN A 387 27.29 8.25 -9.71
C GLN A 387 27.52 9.75 -9.50
N PHE A 388 28.25 10.14 -8.46
CA PHE A 388 28.60 11.54 -8.21
C PHE A 388 29.93 11.94 -8.87
N PRO A 389 30.01 13.10 -9.55
CA PRO A 389 28.91 13.95 -10.05
C PRO A 389 28.43 13.53 -11.46
N SER A 390 28.99 12.44 -12.00
CA SER A 390 28.99 12.11 -13.42
C SER A 390 27.63 11.64 -13.93
N ASP A 391 26.94 10.81 -13.16
CA ASP A 391 25.66 10.17 -13.55
C ASP A 391 24.44 10.88 -12.95
N GLY A 392 24.64 12.05 -12.33
CA GLY A 392 23.55 13.00 -12.07
C GLY A 392 22.98 13.02 -10.65
N ILE A 393 23.51 12.26 -9.68
CA ILE A 393 23.08 12.47 -8.28
C ILE A 393 23.57 13.82 -7.75
N SER A 394 22.71 14.51 -7.01
CA SER A 394 23.07 15.78 -6.37
C SER A 394 23.98 15.55 -5.16
N ALA A 395 24.73 16.58 -4.77
CA ALA A 395 25.54 16.54 -3.55
C ALA A 395 24.69 16.34 -2.29
N GLU A 396 23.47 16.89 -2.28
CA GLU A 396 22.52 16.74 -1.18
C GLU A 396 22.02 15.29 -1.05
N LEU A 397 21.66 14.65 -2.17
CA LEU A 397 21.27 13.24 -2.16
C LEU A 397 22.44 12.34 -1.72
N LEU A 398 23.65 12.60 -2.24
CA LEU A 398 24.86 11.92 -1.79
C LEU A 398 25.05 12.09 -0.27
N GLN A 399 24.89 13.32 0.24
CA GLN A 399 25.03 13.60 1.67
C GLN A 399 24.05 12.78 2.51
N ILE A 400 22.77 12.77 2.15
CA ILE A 400 21.71 12.04 2.87
C ILE A 400 21.99 10.53 2.82
N ALA A 401 22.18 9.98 1.62
CA ALA A 401 22.32 8.54 1.42
C ALA A 401 23.61 7.99 2.03
N PHE A 402 24.74 8.69 1.86
CA PHE A 402 26.02 8.28 2.41
C PHE A 402 26.00 8.32 3.94
N THR A 403 25.39 9.36 4.51
CA THR A 403 25.20 9.49 5.96
C THR A 403 24.34 8.35 6.50
N ALA A 404 23.21 8.06 5.86
CA ALA A 404 22.35 6.93 6.25
C ALA A 404 23.12 5.59 6.19
N ALA A 405 23.93 5.38 5.16
CA ALA A 405 24.74 4.18 5.02
C ALA A 405 25.77 4.04 6.15
N VAL A 406 26.53 5.10 6.46
CA VAL A 406 27.49 5.10 7.58
C VAL A 406 26.76 4.90 8.91
N GLN A 407 25.64 5.58 9.14
CA GLN A 407 24.83 5.45 10.34
C GLN A 407 24.26 4.04 10.53
N SER A 408 23.86 3.37 9.45
CA SER A 408 23.35 1.99 9.54
C SER A 408 24.40 1.00 10.05
N LEU A 409 25.68 1.25 9.78
CA LEU A 409 26.78 0.46 10.32
C LEU A 409 27.02 0.77 11.81
N THR A 410 26.80 2.00 12.24
CA THR A 410 27.21 2.49 13.57
C THR A 410 26.09 2.47 14.61
N ASN A 411 24.83 2.68 14.22
CA ASN A 411 23.67 2.76 15.14
C ASN A 411 23.24 1.39 15.69
N GLY A 412 23.51 0.29 14.96
CA GLY A 412 23.12 -1.07 15.36
C GLY A 412 24.23 -1.90 16.01
N HIS A 413 25.49 -1.44 15.97
CA HIS A 413 26.65 -2.30 16.22
C HIS A 413 27.74 -1.64 17.06
N SER A 414 28.03 -2.23 18.23
CA SER A 414 29.32 -2.04 18.91
C SER A 414 30.39 -3.03 18.39
N SER A 415 30.24 -3.54 17.17
CA SER A 415 31.18 -4.48 16.58
C SER A 415 32.34 -3.74 15.93
N ARG A 416 33.57 -4.11 16.29
CA ARG A 416 34.80 -3.58 15.70
C ARG A 416 34.82 -3.68 14.17
N LEU A 417 34.19 -4.72 13.60
CA LEU A 417 34.10 -4.89 12.15
C LEU A 417 33.20 -3.82 11.51
N ALA A 418 32.04 -3.54 12.09
CA ALA A 418 31.13 -2.51 11.58
C ALA A 418 31.76 -1.11 11.65
N THR A 419 32.46 -0.81 12.76
CA THR A 419 33.25 0.41 12.91
C THR A 419 34.34 0.51 11.83
N ALA A 420 35.07 -0.58 11.57
CA ALA A 420 36.10 -0.60 10.53
C ALA A 420 35.52 -0.39 9.12
N LEU A 421 34.36 -0.99 8.82
CA LEU A 421 33.67 -0.78 7.55
C LEU A 421 33.14 0.65 7.38
N ALA A 422 32.61 1.24 8.45
CA ALA A 422 32.18 2.63 8.44
C ALA A 422 33.36 3.57 8.11
N TRP A 423 34.52 3.29 8.70
CA TRP A 423 35.74 4.03 8.38
C TRP A 423 36.22 3.79 6.94
N ASP A 424 36.23 2.54 6.45
CA ASP A 424 36.59 2.23 5.05
C ASP A 424 35.71 3.01 4.05
N CYS A 425 34.41 3.12 4.32
CA CYS A 425 33.52 3.94 3.51
C CYS A 425 33.95 5.41 3.52
N VAL A 426 34.21 5.98 4.70
CA VAL A 426 34.67 7.38 4.84
C VAL A 426 36.03 7.59 4.17
N GLU A 427 36.96 6.64 4.24
CA GLU A 427 38.24 6.71 3.52
C GLU A 427 38.05 6.76 2.00
N ARG A 428 37.09 6.02 1.44
CA ARG A 428 36.75 6.11 0.01
C ARG A 428 36.21 7.48 -0.36
N LEU A 429 35.34 8.06 0.47
CA LEU A 429 34.85 9.43 0.29
C LEU A 429 36.00 10.46 0.36
N LEU A 430 36.90 10.33 1.33
CA LEU A 430 38.09 11.18 1.47
C LEU A 430 39.02 11.07 0.26
N LYS A 431 39.23 9.86 -0.27
CA LYS A 431 39.97 9.63 -1.50
C LYS A 431 39.27 10.30 -2.69
N ARG A 432 37.95 10.21 -2.77
CA ARG A 432 37.16 10.88 -3.82
C ARG A 432 37.31 12.41 -3.76
N VAL A 433 37.35 13.01 -2.57
CA VAL A 433 37.67 14.45 -2.39
C VAL A 433 39.04 14.78 -2.98
N ASP A 434 40.02 13.88 -2.81
CA ASP A 434 41.39 14.09 -3.30
C ASP A 434 41.50 13.97 -4.82
N ASP A 435 40.67 13.14 -5.47
CA ASP A 435 40.58 13.05 -6.94
C ASP A 435 40.21 14.42 -7.58
N PHE A 436 39.49 15.27 -6.84
CA PHE A 436 39.06 16.60 -7.27
C PHE A 436 40.05 17.72 -6.93
N ARG A 437 41.30 17.42 -6.53
CA ARG A 437 42.35 18.43 -6.25
C ARG A 437 42.89 19.16 -7.48
N ALA A 438 42.49 18.76 -8.69
CA ALA A 438 42.93 19.39 -9.93
C ALA A 438 42.50 20.87 -10.02
N THR A 439 43.30 21.69 -10.70
CA THR A 439 43.05 23.13 -10.87
C THR A 439 41.87 23.39 -11.80
N GLY A 440 40.73 23.83 -11.25
CA GLY A 440 39.57 24.28 -12.03
C GLY A 440 38.38 24.64 -11.15
N ALA A 441 37.62 25.67 -11.54
CA ALA A 441 36.47 26.14 -10.76
C ALA A 441 35.41 25.05 -10.56
N VAL A 442 35.16 24.20 -11.58
CA VAL A 442 34.22 23.08 -11.50
C VAL A 442 34.71 22.01 -10.52
N GLN A 443 35.98 21.64 -10.58
CA GLN A 443 36.55 20.63 -9.67
C GLN A 443 36.58 21.14 -8.22
N ASN A 444 36.89 22.43 -8.00
CA ASN A 444 36.80 23.04 -6.69
C ASN A 444 35.37 23.07 -6.14
N ALA A 445 34.35 23.28 -6.99
CA ALA A 445 32.96 23.21 -6.58
C ALA A 445 32.57 21.78 -6.15
N ARG A 446 32.96 20.75 -6.90
CA ARG A 446 32.71 19.35 -6.54
C ARG A 446 33.46 18.91 -5.29
N ARG A 447 34.71 19.35 -5.15
CA ARG A 447 35.52 19.14 -3.94
C ARG A 447 34.86 19.78 -2.72
N ARG A 448 34.32 20.99 -2.87
CA ARG A 448 33.56 21.69 -1.83
C ARG A 448 32.32 20.91 -1.40
N GLU A 449 31.54 20.42 -2.36
CA GLU A 449 30.36 19.59 -2.12
C GLU A 449 30.72 18.33 -1.32
N LEU A 450 31.74 17.59 -1.76
CA LEU A 450 32.21 16.39 -1.06
C LEU A 450 32.78 16.67 0.33
N LEU A 451 33.47 17.81 0.53
CA LEU A 451 33.91 18.22 1.88
C LEU A 451 32.72 18.48 2.80
N GLY A 452 31.59 18.95 2.27
CA GLY A 452 30.32 19.02 3.02
C GLY A 452 29.84 17.63 3.46
N VAL A 453 29.87 16.65 2.55
CA VAL A 453 29.52 15.26 2.86
C VAL A 453 30.45 14.64 3.91
N VAL A 454 31.76 14.91 3.81
CA VAL A 454 32.77 14.47 4.80
C VAL A 454 32.48 15.08 6.17
N ALA A 455 32.20 16.39 6.22
CA ALA A 455 31.90 17.07 7.47
C ALA A 455 30.62 16.51 8.13
N GLU A 456 29.63 16.10 7.34
CA GLU A 456 28.39 15.49 7.85
C GLU A 456 28.68 14.19 8.63
N GLN A 457 29.76 13.48 8.29
CA GLN A 457 30.15 12.25 8.98
C GLN A 457 30.60 12.49 10.43
N LEU A 458 30.89 13.72 10.84
CA LEU A 458 31.16 14.07 12.24
C LEU A 458 29.96 13.79 13.16
N ALA A 459 28.74 13.91 12.64
CA ALA A 459 27.52 13.59 13.37
C ALA A 459 27.21 12.09 13.36
N SER A 460 27.69 11.35 12.37
CA SER A 460 27.28 9.97 12.07
C SER A 460 28.26 8.90 12.57
N LEU A 461 29.54 9.23 12.62
CA LEU A 461 30.57 8.30 13.09
C LEU A 461 30.51 8.11 14.61
N PRO A 462 30.95 6.94 15.11
CA PRO A 462 31.06 6.71 16.53
C PRO A 462 32.24 7.52 17.12
N PRO A 463 32.20 7.88 18.42
CA PRO A 463 33.18 8.77 19.04
C PRO A 463 34.64 8.35 18.84
N GLU A 464 34.92 7.04 18.74
CA GLU A 464 36.24 6.46 18.58
C GLU A 464 36.88 6.81 17.23
N LEU A 465 36.08 7.06 16.19
CA LEU A 465 36.56 7.42 14.85
C LEU A 465 36.65 8.93 14.64
N LEU A 466 36.07 9.75 15.52
CA LEU A 466 36.08 11.21 15.38
C LEU A 466 37.51 11.78 15.31
N PRO A 467 38.47 11.38 16.17
CA PRO A 467 39.82 11.94 16.10
C PRO A 467 40.53 11.67 14.76
N ALA A 468 40.23 10.53 14.13
CA ALA A 468 40.78 10.21 12.81
C ALA A 468 40.16 11.12 11.73
N LEU A 469 38.83 11.25 11.71
CA LEU A 469 38.15 12.13 10.77
C LEU A 469 38.57 13.60 10.93
N MET A 470 38.67 14.08 12.17
CA MET A 470 39.10 15.45 12.48
C MET A 470 40.51 15.72 11.92
N ARG A 471 41.44 14.77 12.08
CA ARG A 471 42.80 14.87 11.52
C ARG A 471 42.80 14.89 10.00
N GLU A 472 41.96 14.08 9.36
CA GLU A 472 41.83 14.05 7.89
C GLU A 472 41.24 15.35 7.33
N ILE A 473 40.30 15.98 8.05
CA ILE A 473 39.77 17.31 7.72
C ILE A 473 40.85 18.38 7.94
N ASP A 474 41.52 18.38 9.09
CA ASP A 474 42.62 19.31 9.39
C ASP A 474 43.70 19.25 8.30
N THR A 475 44.14 18.05 7.94
CA THR A 475 45.16 17.83 6.90
C THR A 475 44.75 18.41 5.56
N ARG A 476 43.48 18.24 5.15
CA ARG A 476 42.97 18.75 3.87
C ARG A 476 42.75 20.25 3.88
N VAL A 477 42.34 20.83 5.00
CA VAL A 477 42.20 22.28 5.17
C VAL A 477 43.58 22.94 5.17
N ASP A 478 44.52 22.43 5.96
CA ASP A 478 45.85 23.01 6.13
C ASP A 478 46.73 22.85 4.87
N SER A 479 46.51 21.80 4.07
CA SER A 479 47.21 21.61 2.79
C SER A 479 46.59 22.35 1.60
N ASP A 480 45.43 22.99 1.80
CA ASP A 480 44.76 23.70 0.71
C ASP A 480 45.40 25.07 0.42
N THR A 481 45.44 25.42 -0.86
CA THR A 481 45.92 26.73 -1.30
C THR A 481 44.76 27.73 -1.46
N ASP A 482 43.54 27.24 -1.69
CA ASP A 482 42.33 28.04 -1.88
C ASP A 482 41.70 28.40 -0.52
N TRP A 483 41.88 29.65 -0.11
CA TRP A 483 41.36 30.15 1.16
C TRP A 483 39.82 30.09 1.24
N ALA A 484 39.12 30.17 0.10
CA ALA A 484 37.66 30.11 0.07
C ALA A 484 37.16 28.70 0.39
N LEU A 485 37.88 27.68 -0.07
CA LEU A 485 37.60 26.27 0.23
C LEU A 485 37.90 25.95 1.71
N MET A 486 39.03 26.45 2.22
CA MET A 486 39.37 26.34 3.66
C MET A 486 38.29 26.97 4.54
N LYS A 487 37.86 28.20 4.20
CA LYS A 487 36.80 28.91 4.91
C LYS A 487 35.49 28.14 4.87
N TYR A 488 35.08 27.66 3.70
CA TYR A 488 33.86 26.87 3.55
C TYR A 488 33.89 25.61 4.42
N ALA A 489 35.00 24.86 4.41
CA ALA A 489 35.13 23.66 5.22
C ALA A 489 34.99 23.97 6.72
N ALA A 490 35.67 25.00 7.21
CA ALA A 490 35.57 25.43 8.61
C ALA A 490 34.15 25.92 8.99
N ASP A 491 33.50 26.70 8.11
CA ASP A 491 32.13 27.17 8.29
C ASP A 491 31.15 25.98 8.36
N THR A 492 31.30 25.02 7.44
CA THR A 492 30.44 23.83 7.34
C THR A 492 30.61 22.92 8.56
N VAL A 493 31.86 22.66 8.97
CA VAL A 493 32.16 21.91 10.19
C VAL A 493 31.52 22.56 11.40
N GLN A 494 31.66 23.87 11.56
CA GLN A 494 31.03 24.57 12.68
C GLN A 494 29.51 24.43 12.66
N GLN A 495 28.88 24.59 11.50
CA GLN A 495 27.43 24.46 11.37
C GLN A 495 26.95 23.06 11.77
N ILE A 496 27.60 22.01 11.29
CA ILE A 496 27.24 20.62 11.60
C ILE A 496 27.41 20.33 13.10
N VAL A 497 28.48 20.83 13.72
CA VAL A 497 28.70 20.67 15.15
C VAL A 497 27.65 21.40 15.99
N LEU A 498 27.18 22.57 15.53
CA LEU A 498 26.16 23.33 16.22
C LEU A 498 24.77 22.67 16.10
N ASP A 499 24.42 22.22 14.89
CA ASP A 499 23.07 21.77 14.56
C ASP A 499 22.83 20.29 14.85
N LYS A 500 23.83 19.43 14.57
CA LYS A 500 23.63 17.97 14.44
C LYS A 500 24.41 17.13 15.44
N ALA A 501 25.48 17.65 16.04
CA ALA A 501 26.25 16.88 17.01
C ALA A 501 25.43 16.61 18.29
N ASP A 502 25.41 15.34 18.72
CA ASP A 502 24.80 14.95 19.99
C ASP A 502 25.49 15.63 21.20
N LEU A 503 24.77 15.72 22.32
CA LEU A 503 25.27 16.39 23.52
C LEU A 503 26.55 15.76 24.07
N SER A 504 26.75 14.46 23.87
CA SER A 504 27.94 13.75 24.35
C SER A 504 29.22 14.14 23.60
N ARG A 505 29.16 14.39 22.29
CA ARG A 505 30.33 14.74 21.47
C ARG A 505 30.50 16.25 21.29
N LYS A 506 29.43 17.03 21.51
CA LYS A 506 29.40 18.48 21.26
C LYS A 506 30.54 19.27 21.91
N PRO A 507 30.95 19.02 23.19
CA PRO A 507 32.04 19.78 23.79
C PRO A 507 33.38 19.61 23.05
N ALA A 508 33.74 18.37 22.73
CA ALA A 508 34.99 18.05 22.04
C ALA A 508 34.99 18.60 20.60
N LEU A 509 33.89 18.38 19.86
CA LEU A 509 33.77 18.88 18.50
C LEU A 509 33.71 20.41 18.44
N SER A 510 33.06 21.08 19.39
CA SER A 510 32.94 22.55 19.40
C SER A 510 34.30 23.21 19.66
N ALA A 511 35.09 22.67 20.60
CA ALA A 511 36.43 23.16 20.87
C ALA A 511 37.34 23.03 19.65
N TRP A 512 37.31 21.87 18.98
CA TRP A 512 38.08 21.66 17.76
C TRP A 512 37.61 22.52 16.58
N ALA A 513 36.29 22.60 16.33
CA ALA A 513 35.74 23.42 15.25
C ALA A 513 36.10 24.91 15.43
N TRP A 514 36.11 25.41 16.66
CA TRP A 514 36.57 26.76 16.98
C TRP A 514 38.06 26.95 16.66
N GLN A 515 38.92 25.99 17.04
CA GLN A 515 40.34 26.03 16.72
C GLN A 515 40.60 26.01 15.21
N LEU A 516 39.93 25.11 14.48
CA LEU A 516 40.00 25.02 13.03
C LEU A 516 39.65 26.37 12.38
N ARG A 517 38.54 26.99 12.78
CA ARG A 517 38.11 28.30 12.29
C ARG A 517 39.11 29.41 12.62
N ALA A 518 39.67 29.40 13.83
CA ALA A 518 40.68 30.38 14.24
C ALA A 518 41.94 30.26 13.36
N ARG A 519 42.43 29.04 13.09
CA ARG A 519 43.57 28.80 12.19
C ARG A 519 43.29 29.28 10.76
N VAL A 520 42.12 28.94 10.21
CA VAL A 520 41.73 29.38 8.86
C VAL A 520 41.66 30.91 8.76
N ASN A 521 41.10 31.58 9.76
CA ASN A 521 41.05 33.04 9.79
C ASN A 521 42.45 33.68 9.87
N GLN A 522 43.37 33.10 10.66
CA GLN A 522 44.75 33.56 10.72
C GLN A 522 45.46 33.44 9.36
N HIS A 523 45.24 32.33 8.65
CA HIS A 523 45.79 32.13 7.30
C HIS A 523 45.20 33.07 6.26
N ILE A 524 43.91 33.38 6.34
CA ILE A 524 43.28 34.38 5.46
C ILE A 524 43.89 35.76 5.72
N ASN A 525 44.03 36.15 6.99
CA ASN A 525 44.57 37.46 7.38
C ASN A 525 46.06 37.62 7.04
N SER A 526 46.83 36.53 6.90
CA SER A 526 48.23 36.63 6.49
C SER A 526 48.43 36.74 4.98
N LYS A 527 47.39 36.47 4.18
CA LYS A 527 47.40 36.58 2.71
C LYS A 527 46.78 37.89 2.19
N LEU A 528 46.01 38.58 3.03
CA LEU A 528 45.48 39.93 2.80
C LEU A 528 46.50 40.97 3.26
#